data_AF-A0A947V3X9-F1
#
_entry.id   AF-A0A947V3X9-F1
#
_cell.length_a   1.000
_cell.length_b   1.000
_cell.length_c   1.000
_cell.angle_alpha   90.00
_cell.angle_beta   90.00
_cell.angle_gamma   90.00
#
_symmetry.space_group_name_H-M   'P 1'
#
loop_
_entity.id
_entity.type
_entity.pdbx_description
1 polymer ?
#
loop_
_entity_poly.entity_id
_entity_poly.type
_entity_poly.pdbx_seq_one_letter_code
_entity_poly.pdbx_strand_id
1 'polypeptide(L)'
;MVIPGCSGAMVLWLPAFGVGSVMKTFVIGKTEFLAENRFGNVLINPKLPKNFECTDNQKRPAEQLEKWWGRPYLEVEIEDPEQWPDGVFYCVYCLDGGVWDRPTLWGRFGSLHEALQCIERGPA
;
A
#
# COMPACT_ATOMS: atom_id res chain seq x y z
N MET A 1 -47.18 -1.81 -7.96
CA MET A 1 -47.24 -2.17 -9.39
C MET A 1 -45.85 -1.97 -9.95
N VAL A 2 -45.26 -3.05 -10.45
CA VAL A 2 -43.82 -3.22 -10.73
C VAL A 2 -43.39 -2.28 -11.86
N ILE A 3 -42.26 -1.60 -11.69
CA ILE A 3 -41.63 -0.77 -12.72
C ILE A 3 -40.54 -1.65 -13.35
N PRO A 4 -40.66 -2.11 -14.61
CA PRO A 4 -39.56 -2.78 -15.29
C PRO A 4 -38.91 -1.82 -16.28
N GLY A 5 -37.60 -1.65 -16.18
CA GLY A 5 -36.87 -0.82 -17.14
C GLY A 5 -35.47 -0.48 -16.70
N CYS A 6 -34.60 -1.49 -16.63
CA CYS A 6 -33.17 -1.29 -16.70
C CYS A 6 -32.85 -0.42 -17.93
N SER A 7 -32.35 0.79 -17.71
CA SER A 7 -31.48 1.47 -18.66
C SER A 7 -30.24 1.86 -17.89
N GLY A 8 -29.16 1.15 -18.21
CA GLY A 8 -27.87 1.32 -17.59
C GLY A 8 -27.41 2.76 -17.71
N ALA A 9 -27.35 3.45 -16.58
CA ALA A 9 -26.37 4.48 -16.40
C ALA A 9 -25.04 3.75 -16.22
N MET A 10 -24.33 3.59 -17.33
CA MET A 10 -22.90 3.35 -17.37
C MET A 10 -22.24 4.55 -16.68
N VAL A 11 -22.16 4.50 -15.35
CA VAL A 11 -21.35 5.47 -14.60
C VAL A 11 -19.91 5.03 -14.78
N LEU A 12 -19.32 5.51 -15.87
CA LEU A 12 -17.87 5.59 -16.04
C LEU A 12 -17.34 6.52 -14.96
N TRP A 13 -17.17 5.99 -13.74
CA TRP A 13 -16.33 6.61 -12.74
C TRP A 13 -15.07 5.76 -12.60
N LEU A 14 -14.11 6.05 -13.46
CA LEU A 14 -12.73 5.65 -13.29
C LEU A 14 -11.92 6.92 -13.07
N PRO A 15 -11.49 7.25 -11.84
CA PRO A 15 -10.10 7.56 -11.68
C PRO A 15 -9.37 6.21 -11.70
N ALA A 16 -8.99 5.75 -12.89
CA ALA A 16 -8.21 4.53 -13.04
C ALA A 16 -6.78 4.75 -12.52
N PHE A 17 -6.58 4.86 -11.20
CA PHE A 17 -5.31 4.50 -10.58
C PHE A 17 -5.34 2.99 -10.30
N GLY A 18 -5.36 2.18 -11.36
CA GLY A 18 -5.47 0.72 -11.22
C GLY A 18 -5.24 -0.11 -12.49
N VAL A 19 -5.02 0.51 -13.65
CA VAL A 19 -4.63 -0.19 -14.88
C VAL A 19 -3.59 0.66 -15.62
N GLY A 20 -2.31 0.51 -15.25
CA GLY A 20 -1.21 1.13 -16.01
C GLY A 20 -0.17 1.95 -15.22
N SER A 21 -0.10 1.83 -13.89
CA SER A 21 1.03 2.42 -13.16
C SER A 21 2.36 1.82 -13.63
N VAL A 22 3.25 2.65 -14.17
CA VAL A 22 4.58 2.23 -14.60
C VAL A 22 5.46 2.09 -13.37
N MET A 23 5.94 0.87 -13.12
CA MET A 23 6.93 0.60 -12.09
C MET A 23 8.22 1.37 -12.37
N LYS A 24 8.74 2.08 -11.37
CA LYS A 24 9.98 2.85 -11.44
C LYS A 24 10.98 2.33 -10.43
N THR A 25 12.26 2.44 -10.76
CA THR A 25 13.35 2.14 -9.82
C THR A 25 13.68 3.38 -9.01
N PHE A 26 13.75 3.22 -7.69
CA PHE A 26 14.13 4.24 -6.74
C PHE A 26 15.30 3.75 -5.89
N VAL A 27 16.27 4.61 -5.65
CA VAL A 27 17.42 4.31 -4.79
C VAL A 27 17.20 4.98 -3.43
N ILE A 28 17.17 4.18 -2.37
CA ILE A 28 17.06 4.67 -0.99
C ILE A 28 18.29 4.17 -0.23
N GLY A 29 19.16 5.10 0.17
CA GLY A 29 20.48 4.76 0.72
C GLY A 29 21.34 4.04 -0.31
N LYS A 30 21.64 2.76 -0.08
CA LYS A 30 22.43 1.91 -0.98
C LYS A 30 21.59 0.83 -1.68
N THR A 31 20.27 0.88 -1.54
CA THR A 31 19.39 -0.19 -1.98
C THR A 31 18.39 0.32 -3.01
N GLU A 32 18.17 -0.49 -4.05
CA GLU A 32 17.22 -0.20 -5.11
C GLU A 32 15.85 -0.84 -4.83
N PHE A 33 14.79 -0.12 -5.14
CA PHE A 33 13.42 -0.55 -4.97
C PHE A 33 12.64 -0.30 -6.25
N LEU A 34 11.80 -1.26 -6.63
CA LEU A 34 10.80 -1.04 -7.66
C LEU A 34 9.51 -0.60 -6.95
N ALA A 35 8.93 0.53 -7.33
CA ALA A 35 7.64 0.99 -6.82
C ALA A 35 6.89 1.81 -7.86
N GLU A 36 5.60 2.01 -7.69
CA GLU A 36 4.85 2.92 -8.56
C GLU A 36 5.26 4.38 -8.32
N ASN A 37 5.44 4.75 -7.05
CA ASN A 37 5.87 6.09 -6.67
C ASN A 37 6.65 6.09 -5.33
N ARG A 38 7.14 7.26 -4.92
CA ARG A 38 7.72 7.47 -3.59
C ARG A 38 7.44 8.87 -3.07
N PHE A 39 7.40 9.01 -1.75
CA PHE A 39 7.43 10.29 -1.06
C PHE A 39 8.65 10.33 -0.12
N GLY A 40 9.66 11.14 -0.47
CA GLY A 40 10.94 11.11 0.24
C GLY A 40 11.55 9.70 0.20
N ASN A 41 11.68 9.07 1.38
CA ASN A 41 12.20 7.71 1.56
C ASN A 41 11.09 6.65 1.76
N VAL A 42 9.82 7.03 1.61
CA VAL A 42 8.66 6.13 1.71
C VAL A 42 8.25 5.69 0.32
N LEU A 43 8.14 4.37 0.11
CA LEU A 43 7.69 3.80 -1.15
C LEU A 43 6.16 3.71 -1.19
N ILE A 44 5.57 3.94 -2.35
CA ILE A 44 4.14 3.83 -2.62
C ILE A 44 3.94 2.72 -3.65
N ASN A 45 3.16 1.70 -3.27
CA ASN A 45 2.94 0.47 -4.04
C ASN A 45 4.28 -0.15 -4.49
N PRO A 46 5.19 -0.49 -3.56
CA PRO A 46 6.42 -1.19 -3.93
C PRO A 46 6.12 -2.58 -4.50
N LYS A 47 6.96 -3.04 -5.43
CA LYS A 47 6.98 -4.45 -5.82
C LYS A 47 7.60 -5.26 -4.69
N LEU A 48 6.73 -5.94 -3.96
CA LEU A 48 7.16 -6.81 -2.88
C LEU A 48 7.76 -8.12 -3.42
N PRO A 49 8.72 -8.73 -2.69
CA PRO A 49 9.16 -10.09 -2.94
C PRO A 49 7.99 -11.09 -2.98
N LYS A 50 8.19 -12.22 -3.65
CA LYS A 50 7.18 -13.29 -3.67
C LYS A 50 6.91 -13.78 -2.25
N ASN A 51 5.63 -13.97 -1.90
CA ASN A 51 5.17 -14.42 -0.58
C ASN A 51 5.57 -13.49 0.58
N PHE A 52 5.87 -12.21 0.32
CA PHE A 52 6.32 -11.27 1.35
C PHE A 52 5.34 -11.15 2.53
N GLU A 53 4.04 -11.23 2.23
CA GLU A 53 2.91 -11.08 3.14
C GLU A 53 2.52 -12.35 3.93
N CYS A 54 3.24 -13.45 3.77
CA CYS A 54 2.94 -14.73 4.45
C CYS A 54 4.18 -15.56 4.78
N THR A 55 5.37 -14.94 4.75
CA THR A 55 6.64 -15.58 5.09
C THR A 55 7.01 -15.28 6.54
N ASP A 56 7.06 -16.32 7.36
CA ASP A 56 7.63 -16.33 8.71
C ASP A 56 8.96 -15.55 8.78
N ASN A 57 9.04 -14.60 9.70
CA ASN A 57 10.21 -13.73 9.90
C ASN A 57 11.49 -14.53 10.16
N GLN A 58 11.40 -15.70 10.81
CA GLN A 58 12.56 -16.56 11.08
C GLN A 58 13.03 -17.35 9.86
N LYS A 59 12.17 -17.51 8.85
CA LYS A 59 12.48 -18.22 7.59
C LYS A 59 12.80 -17.26 6.45
N ARG A 60 12.65 -15.95 6.66
CA ARG A 60 12.89 -14.93 5.65
C ARG A 60 14.41 -14.82 5.35
N PRO A 61 14.82 -14.67 4.08
CA PRO A 61 16.23 -14.45 3.73
C PRO A 61 16.80 -13.20 4.41
N ALA A 62 18.06 -13.26 4.83
CA ALA A 62 18.76 -12.14 5.49
C ALA A 62 18.75 -10.86 4.64
N GLU A 63 18.98 -10.97 3.33
CA GLU A 63 18.94 -9.83 2.40
C GLU A 63 17.57 -9.12 2.39
N GLN A 64 16.50 -9.89 2.54
CA GLN A 64 15.15 -9.35 2.58
C GLN A 64 14.87 -8.66 3.92
N LEU A 65 15.39 -9.21 5.02
CA LEU A 65 15.34 -8.57 6.33
C LEU A 65 16.14 -7.26 6.32
N GLU A 66 17.38 -7.24 5.85
CA GLU A 66 18.18 -6.02 5.75
C GLU A 66 17.51 -4.94 4.89
N LYS A 67 16.84 -5.34 3.82
CA LYS A 67 16.18 -4.42 2.89
C LYS A 67 14.90 -3.80 3.45
N TRP A 68 14.08 -4.61 4.15
CA TRP A 68 12.71 -4.24 4.51
C TRP A 68 12.45 -4.08 6.01
N TRP A 69 13.31 -4.60 6.87
CA TRP A 69 13.07 -4.56 8.31
C TRP A 69 13.06 -3.12 8.84
N GLY A 70 12.02 -2.77 9.61
CA GLY A 70 11.81 -1.43 10.14
C GLY A 70 11.59 -0.35 9.07
N ARG A 71 11.31 -0.73 7.81
CA ARG A 71 11.06 0.21 6.72
C ARG A 71 9.57 0.27 6.40
N PRO A 72 8.88 1.36 6.78
CA PRO A 72 7.49 1.52 6.43
C PRO A 72 7.31 1.83 4.93
N TYR A 73 6.22 1.34 4.37
CA TYR A 73 5.80 1.60 3.00
C TYR A 73 4.29 1.75 2.92
N LEU A 74 3.82 2.31 1.82
CA LEU A 74 2.41 2.57 1.56
C LEU A 74 1.87 1.62 0.50
N GLU A 75 0.69 1.09 0.74
CA GLU A 75 -0.17 0.52 -0.30
C GLU A 75 -1.40 1.41 -0.45
N VAL A 76 -1.71 1.78 -1.70
CA VAL A 76 -2.87 2.58 -2.05
C VAL A 76 -3.94 1.63 -2.55
N GLU A 77 -5.07 1.61 -1.85
CA GLU A 77 -6.20 0.75 -2.16
C GLU A 77 -7.39 1.61 -2.60
N ILE A 78 -8.17 1.08 -3.55
CA ILE A 78 -9.42 1.68 -4.02
C ILE A 78 -10.56 0.83 -3.48
N GLU A 79 -11.41 1.41 -2.64
CA GLU A 79 -12.60 0.75 -2.09
C GLU A 79 -13.88 1.46 -2.53
N ASP A 80 -15.01 0.83 -2.19
CA ASP A 80 -16.34 1.35 -2.45
C ASP A 80 -16.49 2.79 -1.88
N PRO A 81 -16.94 3.75 -2.71
CA PRO A 81 -17.14 5.13 -2.29
C PRO A 81 -18.10 5.32 -1.11
N GLU A 82 -18.92 4.31 -0.75
CA GLU A 82 -19.76 4.35 0.45
C GLU A 82 -18.95 4.43 1.76
N GLN A 83 -17.77 3.81 1.82
CA GLN A 83 -16.90 3.87 3.01
C GLN A 83 -15.86 4.98 2.93
N TRP A 84 -15.42 5.32 1.71
CA TRP A 84 -14.37 6.31 1.47
C TRP A 84 -14.82 7.29 0.39
N PRO A 85 -15.20 8.54 0.72
CA PRO A 85 -15.76 9.48 -0.24
C PRO A 85 -14.86 9.77 -1.44
N ASP A 86 -13.55 9.72 -1.24
CA ASP A 86 -12.53 9.93 -2.28
C ASP A 86 -12.22 8.64 -3.06
N GLY A 87 -12.78 7.49 -2.64
CA GLY A 87 -12.58 6.18 -3.25
C GLY A 87 -11.17 5.62 -3.10
N VAL A 88 -10.29 6.29 -2.34
CA VAL A 88 -8.88 5.91 -2.15
C VAL A 88 -8.50 6.02 -0.68
N PHE A 89 -7.76 5.03 -0.19
CA PHE A 89 -7.15 5.09 1.13
C PHE A 89 -5.71 4.54 1.09
N TYR A 90 -4.95 4.93 2.10
CA TYR A 90 -3.53 4.65 2.24
C TYR A 90 -3.31 3.71 3.43
N CYS A 91 -2.84 2.49 3.16
CA CYS A 91 -2.41 1.53 4.16
C CYS A 91 -0.92 1.71 4.45
N VAL A 92 -0.56 1.93 5.72
CA VAL A 92 0.84 1.95 6.16
C VAL A 92 1.22 0.57 6.68
N TYR A 93 2.21 -0.06 6.05
CA TYR A 93 2.75 -1.34 6.46
C TYR A 93 4.22 -1.22 6.86
N CYS A 94 4.66 -2.01 7.85
CA CYS A 94 6.07 -2.15 8.18
C CYS A 94 6.42 -3.58 8.54
N LEU A 95 7.55 -4.07 8.05
CA LEU A 95 8.09 -5.33 8.50
C LEU A 95 8.94 -5.09 9.76
N ASP A 96 8.32 -5.18 10.93
CA ASP A 96 8.92 -4.79 12.22
C ASP A 96 8.86 -5.88 13.31
N GLY A 97 8.24 -7.03 12.99
CA GLY A 97 8.06 -8.14 13.94
C GLY A 97 6.82 -8.02 14.82
N GLY A 98 5.94 -7.04 14.60
CA GLY A 98 4.63 -6.97 15.27
C GLY A 98 3.73 -8.15 14.91
N VAL A 99 3.88 -8.71 13.71
CA VAL A 99 3.28 -9.99 13.28
C VAL A 99 4.38 -10.97 12.86
N TRP A 100 4.16 -12.27 13.09
CA TRP A 100 5.19 -13.30 12.93
C TRP A 100 5.49 -13.66 11.47
N ASP A 101 4.56 -13.47 10.53
CA ASP A 101 4.64 -13.94 9.14
C ASP A 101 4.44 -12.86 8.07
N ARG A 102 4.13 -11.62 8.47
CA ARG A 102 3.80 -10.55 7.54
C ARG A 102 4.15 -9.18 8.09
N PRO A 103 4.19 -8.14 7.23
CA PRO A 103 4.26 -6.77 7.67
C PRO A 103 3.07 -6.42 8.58
N THR A 104 3.36 -5.68 9.63
CA THR A 104 2.36 -5.12 10.53
C THR A 104 1.64 -3.97 9.83
N LEU A 105 0.30 -4.00 9.83
CA LEU A 105 -0.51 -2.85 9.43
C LEU A 105 -0.48 -1.83 10.56
N TRP A 106 0.14 -0.68 10.32
CA TRP A 106 0.17 0.43 11.29
C TRP A 106 -1.14 1.24 11.27
N GLY A 107 -1.80 1.31 10.11
CA GLY A 107 -3.09 1.97 10.00
C GLY A 107 -3.58 2.17 8.56
N ARG A 108 -4.84 2.59 8.43
CA ARG A 108 -5.51 2.98 7.19
C ARG A 108 -5.91 4.45 7.28
N PHE A 109 -5.63 5.23 6.24
CA PHE A 109 -5.80 6.68 6.25
C PHE A 109 -6.50 7.17 5.00
N GLY A 110 -7.36 8.18 5.14
CA GLY A 110 -8.05 8.81 3.99
C GLY A 110 -7.15 9.77 3.21
N SER A 111 -5.98 10.13 3.75
CA SER A 111 -5.05 11.05 3.10
C SER A 111 -3.60 10.61 3.21
N LEU A 112 -2.81 10.94 2.19
CA LEU A 112 -1.37 10.71 2.18
C LEU A 112 -0.68 11.42 3.37
N HIS A 113 -1.15 12.60 3.73
CA HIS A 113 -0.56 13.38 4.83
C HIS A 113 -0.66 12.67 6.18
N GLU A 114 -1.84 12.13 6.52
CA GLU A 114 -2.03 11.35 7.75
C GLU A 114 -1.20 10.07 7.76
N ALA A 115 -1.14 9.37 6.62
CA ALA A 115 -0.28 8.20 6.44
C ALA A 115 1.20 8.53 6.72
N LEU A 116 1.69 9.66 6.21
CA LEU A 116 3.06 10.11 6.45
C LEU A 116 3.30 10.50 7.92
N GLN A 117 2.32 11.13 8.59
CA GLN A 117 2.43 11.40 10.03
C GLN A 117 2.52 10.11 10.85
N CYS A 118 1.78 9.06 10.47
CA CYS A 118 1.90 7.75 11.09
C CYS A 118 3.30 7.16 10.90
N ILE A 119 3.85 7.27 9.69
CA ILE A 119 5.22 6.81 9.40
C ILE A 119 6.27 7.54 10.24
N GLU A 120 6.13 8.85 10.44
CA GLU A 120 7.05 9.65 11.25
C GLU A 120 6.96 9.33 12.74
N ARG A 121 5.76 9.00 13.24
CA ARG A 121 5.53 8.71 14.67
C ARG A 121 5.78 7.25 15.03
N GLY A 122 5.63 6.33 14.08
CA GLY A 122 5.58 4.89 14.33
C GLY A 122 4.16 4.37 14.59
N PRO A 123 4.00 3.05 14.78
CA PRO A 123 2.72 2.46 15.13
C PRO A 123 2.28 2.97 16.50
N ALA A 124 0.96 3.16 16.67
CA ALA A 124 0.35 3.61 17.92
C ALA A 124 0.43 2.56 19.04
#